data_AF-A0A1R7QB95-F1
#
_entry.id   AF-A0A1R7QB95-F1
#
_cell.length_a   1.000
_cell.length_b   1.000
_cell.length_c   1.000
_cell.angle_alpha   90.00
_cell.angle_beta   90.00
_cell.angle_gamma   90.00
#
_symmetry.space_group_name_H-M   'P 1'
#
loop_
_entity.id
_entity.type
_entity.pdbx_description
1 polymer ?
#
loop_
_entity_poly.entity_id
_entity_poly.type
_entity_poly.pdbx_seq_one_letter_code
_entity_poly.pdbx_strand_id
1 'polypeptide(L)'
;MSDTLQLFREKFNAFLIHLFVSVLILFIVFLIVYFVLYPYPLLTATGGKEILLIMVMIDIVLGPLLTFIVYRKYKKTLKFDLAIIGLIQLIALIYGLYSMVFAKPCWIVFNQNKFELIQCSQIVGDTGKSDYQLALFERPIFRAVMLSQDPKLKSEQVFDEVLSGISLAQRPENYVDLSKVTEKIQEQAQSVMLLKQYNNAKQVDSILSKYPQATSFVPLKANAVDMTVLINKDKGEVVKIVDLRPWK
;
A
#
# COMPACT_ATOMS: atom_id res chain seq x y z
N MET A 1 -24.27 -11.79 -45.06
CA MET A 1 -23.62 -12.60 -44.01
C MET A 1 -22.10 -12.39 -43.97
N SER A 2 -21.42 -12.30 -45.13
CA SER A 2 -19.99 -11.96 -45.22
C SER A 2 -19.62 -10.62 -44.55
N ASP A 3 -20.37 -9.54 -44.84
CA ASP A 3 -20.01 -8.19 -44.38
C ASP A 3 -20.17 -7.99 -42.86
N THR A 4 -21.15 -8.64 -42.25
CA THR A 4 -21.35 -8.62 -40.79
C THR A 4 -20.26 -9.39 -40.06
N LEU A 5 -19.83 -10.53 -40.61
CA LEU A 5 -18.69 -11.30 -40.11
C LEU A 5 -17.37 -10.54 -40.26
N GLN A 6 -17.18 -9.86 -41.40
CA GLN A 6 -16.00 -9.06 -41.66
C GLN A 6 -15.93 -7.86 -40.70
N LEU A 7 -17.03 -7.12 -40.52
CA LEU A 7 -17.08 -6.01 -39.57
C LEU A 7 -16.80 -6.47 -38.13
N PHE A 8 -17.39 -7.59 -37.71
CA PHE A 8 -17.14 -8.16 -36.39
C PHE A 8 -15.66 -8.51 -36.19
N ARG A 9 -15.04 -9.16 -37.18
CA ARG A 9 -13.60 -9.51 -37.14
C ARG A 9 -12.72 -8.27 -37.02
N GLU A 10 -13.03 -7.20 -37.75
CA GLU A 10 -12.28 -5.94 -37.69
C GLU A 10 -12.43 -5.26 -36.31
N LYS A 11 -13.65 -5.21 -35.76
CA LYS A 11 -13.90 -4.73 -34.39
C LYS A 11 -13.15 -5.53 -33.34
N PHE A 12 -13.16 -6.85 -33.47
CA PHE A 12 -12.48 -7.74 -32.53
C PHE A 12 -10.95 -7.59 -32.61
N ASN A 13 -10.40 -7.42 -33.81
CA ASN A 13 -8.96 -7.13 -33.97
C ASN A 13 -8.60 -5.79 -33.30
N ALA A 14 -9.42 -4.75 -33.45
CA ALA A 14 -9.20 -3.46 -32.79
C ALA A 14 -9.29 -3.58 -31.25
N PHE A 15 -10.26 -4.36 -30.76
CA PHE A 15 -10.38 -4.71 -29.34
C PHE A 15 -9.10 -5.39 -28.82
N LEU A 16 -8.59 -6.41 -29.51
CA LEU A 16 -7.40 -7.16 -29.09
C LEU A 16 -6.14 -6.28 -29.09
N ILE A 17 -5.97 -5.43 -30.09
CA ILE A 17 -4.85 -4.49 -30.14
C ILE A 17 -4.92 -3.53 -28.96
N HIS A 18 -6.09 -2.94 -28.70
CA HIS A 18 -6.28 -2.05 -27.55
C HIS A 18 -5.99 -2.80 -26.25
N LEU A 19 -6.63 -3.94 -26.03
CA LEU A 19 -6.45 -4.78 -24.83
C LEU A 19 -4.97 -5.09 -24.59
N PHE A 20 -4.23 -5.47 -25.64
CA PHE A 20 -2.80 -5.73 -25.54
C PHE A 20 -2.00 -4.50 -25.08
N VAL A 21 -2.29 -3.32 -25.65
CA VAL A 21 -1.65 -2.06 -25.23
C VAL A 21 -2.00 -1.72 -23.78
N SER A 22 -3.27 -1.84 -23.38
CA SER A 22 -3.70 -1.62 -21.99
C SER A 22 -3.00 -2.54 -21.01
N VAL A 23 -2.89 -3.83 -21.34
CA VAL A 23 -2.18 -4.83 -20.52
C VAL A 23 -0.70 -4.46 -20.38
N LEU A 24 -0.05 -4.04 -21.46
CA LEU A 24 1.35 -3.64 -21.41
C LEU A 24 1.57 -2.41 -20.51
N ILE A 25 0.70 -1.41 -20.61
CA ILE A 25 0.74 -0.21 -19.77
C ILE A 25 0.52 -0.58 -18.30
N LEU A 26 -0.53 -1.35 -18.00
CA LEU A 26 -0.82 -1.76 -16.63
C LEU A 26 0.24 -2.69 -16.05
N PHE A 27 0.90 -3.49 -16.86
CA PHE A 27 2.03 -4.30 -16.41
C PHE A 27 3.18 -3.42 -15.92
N ILE A 28 3.52 -2.34 -16.65
CA ILE A 28 4.53 -1.36 -16.22
C ILE A 28 4.09 -0.69 -14.91
N VAL A 29 2.83 -0.27 -14.82
CA VAL A 29 2.26 0.32 -13.60
C VAL A 29 2.36 -0.64 -12.43
N PHE A 30 2.01 -1.91 -12.62
CA PHE A 30 2.12 -2.94 -11.59
C PHE A 30 3.56 -3.11 -11.09
N LEU A 31 4.55 -3.11 -12.00
CA LEU A 31 5.97 -3.18 -11.62
C LEU A 31 6.37 -1.98 -10.76
N ILE A 32 5.99 -0.76 -11.14
CA ILE A 32 6.28 0.45 -10.35
C ILE A 32 5.62 0.35 -8.97
N VAL A 33 4.33 0.01 -8.94
CA VAL A 33 3.57 -0.08 -7.69
C VAL A 33 4.16 -1.12 -6.75
N TYR A 34 4.50 -2.31 -7.24
CA TYR A 34 4.97 -3.41 -6.40
C TYR A 34 6.43 -3.26 -5.94
N PHE A 35 7.33 -2.80 -6.83
CA PHE A 35 8.75 -2.72 -6.51
C PHE A 35 9.19 -1.38 -5.91
N VAL A 36 8.46 -0.31 -6.21
CA VAL A 36 8.82 1.05 -5.77
C VAL A 36 7.88 1.53 -4.66
N LEU A 37 6.57 1.58 -4.92
CA LEU A 37 5.63 2.28 -4.04
C LEU A 37 5.18 1.45 -2.83
N TYR A 38 4.93 0.15 -3.02
CA TYR A 38 4.34 -0.73 -2.01
C TYR A 38 5.13 -2.05 -1.88
N PRO A 39 6.26 -2.03 -1.15
CA PRO A 39 6.99 -3.25 -0.84
C PRO A 39 6.05 -4.30 -0.21
N TYR A 40 6.04 -5.53 -0.72
CA TYR A 40 5.17 -6.58 -0.17
C TYR A 40 5.42 -6.77 1.35
N PRO A 41 4.37 -6.85 2.18
CA PRO A 41 2.92 -6.98 1.87
C PRO A 41 2.12 -5.67 1.90
N LEU A 42 2.76 -4.50 1.84
CA LEU A 42 2.15 -3.23 2.21
C LEU A 42 1.03 -2.78 1.29
N LEU A 43 1.00 -3.21 0.03
CA LEU A 43 -0.11 -2.93 -0.89
C LEU A 43 -1.46 -3.42 -0.34
N THR A 44 -1.46 -4.59 0.30
CA THR A 44 -2.65 -5.12 0.98
C THR A 44 -2.94 -4.36 2.28
N ALA A 45 -1.88 -4.03 3.03
CA ALA A 45 -2.00 -3.38 4.33
C ALA A 45 -2.65 -2.00 4.23
N THR A 46 -2.35 -1.26 3.15
CA THR A 46 -2.85 0.09 2.90
C THR A 46 -4.19 0.15 2.18
N GLY A 47 -4.70 -0.96 1.63
CA GLY A 47 -5.88 -0.94 0.74
C GLY A 47 -5.57 -0.39 -0.66
N GLY A 48 -4.34 -0.59 -1.15
CA GLY A 48 -3.96 -0.17 -2.51
C GLY A 48 -4.50 -1.10 -3.60
N LYS A 49 -4.97 -2.30 -3.24
CA LYS A 49 -5.55 -3.29 -4.17
C LYS A 49 -6.83 -2.76 -4.83
N GLU A 50 -7.64 -2.04 -4.07
CA GLU A 50 -8.89 -1.45 -4.52
C GLU A 50 -8.65 -0.41 -5.62
N ILE A 51 -7.62 0.44 -5.45
CA ILE A 51 -7.22 1.44 -6.45
C ILE A 51 -6.74 0.74 -7.73
N LEU A 52 -5.86 -0.26 -7.60
CA LEU A 52 -5.40 -1.06 -8.74
C LEU A 52 -6.54 -1.77 -9.48
N LEU A 53 -7.51 -2.30 -8.74
CA LEU A 53 -8.66 -2.98 -9.34
C LEU A 53 -9.53 -2.01 -10.16
N ILE A 54 -9.73 -0.78 -9.69
CA ILE A 54 -10.42 0.26 -10.46
C ILE A 54 -9.65 0.57 -11.75
N MET A 55 -8.32 0.73 -11.69
CA MET A 55 -7.50 0.97 -12.88
C MET A 55 -7.58 -0.18 -13.88
N VAL A 56 -7.52 -1.43 -13.40
CA VAL A 56 -7.72 -2.63 -14.22
C VAL A 56 -9.09 -2.63 -14.89
N MET A 57 -10.16 -2.30 -14.16
CA MET A 57 -11.52 -2.26 -14.72
C MET A 57 -11.64 -1.19 -15.81
N ILE A 58 -11.05 -0.02 -15.61
CA ILE A 58 -11.09 1.05 -16.62
C ILE A 58 -10.28 0.67 -17.86
N ASP A 59 -9.05 0.20 -17.68
CA ASP A 59 -8.11 0.06 -18.80
C ASP A 59 -8.18 -1.28 -19.53
N ILE A 60 -8.46 -2.38 -18.83
CA ILE A 60 -8.55 -3.72 -19.42
C ILE A 60 -9.98 -4.03 -19.87
N VAL A 61 -10.99 -3.48 -19.21
CA VAL A 61 -12.40 -3.77 -19.51
C VAL A 61 -13.04 -2.64 -20.30
N LEU A 62 -13.17 -1.45 -19.71
CA LEU A 62 -13.96 -0.36 -20.31
C LEU A 62 -13.34 0.17 -21.61
N GLY A 63 -12.05 0.49 -21.64
CA GLY A 63 -11.38 1.04 -22.83
C GLY A 63 -11.46 0.14 -24.08
N PRO A 64 -11.03 -1.13 -23.99
CA PRO A 64 -11.14 -2.09 -25.08
C PRO A 64 -12.60 -2.33 -25.50
N LEU A 65 -13.54 -2.44 -24.56
CA LEU A 65 -14.95 -2.63 -24.85
C LEU A 65 -15.55 -1.42 -25.59
N LEU A 66 -15.24 -0.19 -25.16
CA LEU A 66 -15.64 1.02 -25.88
C LEU A 66 -15.05 1.04 -27.29
N THR A 67 -13.79 0.64 -27.45
CA THR A 67 -13.14 0.49 -28.76
C THR A 67 -13.89 -0.50 -29.65
N PHE A 68 -14.27 -1.67 -29.13
CA PHE A 68 -15.07 -2.65 -29.85
C PHE A 68 -16.43 -2.09 -30.31
N ILE A 69 -17.10 -1.33 -29.46
CA ILE A 69 -18.40 -0.72 -29.77
C ILE A 69 -18.27 0.32 -30.88
N VAL A 70 -17.34 1.27 -30.73
CA VAL A 70 -17.24 2.44 -31.62
C VAL A 70 -16.54 2.15 -32.95
N TYR A 71 -15.74 1.07 -33.01
CA TYR A 71 -14.92 0.78 -34.19
C TYR A 71 -15.78 0.49 -35.43
N ARG A 72 -15.56 1.26 -36.49
CA ARG A 72 -16.17 1.01 -37.80
C ARG A 72 -15.24 1.51 -38.89
N LYS A 73 -14.81 0.60 -39.76
CA LYS A 73 -13.94 0.95 -40.88
C LYS A 73 -14.58 2.05 -41.74
N TYR A 74 -13.77 3.04 -42.11
CA TYR A 74 -14.18 4.25 -42.85
C TYR A 74 -15.10 5.23 -42.11
N LYS A 75 -15.37 5.06 -40.81
CA LYS A 75 -16.03 6.09 -39.99
C LYS A 75 -15.10 7.30 -39.86
N LYS A 76 -15.52 8.46 -40.39
CA LYS A 76 -14.72 9.71 -40.38
C LYS A 76 -14.28 10.12 -38.97
N THR A 77 -15.14 9.92 -37.97
CA THR A 77 -14.86 10.27 -36.57
C THR A 77 -14.09 9.19 -35.82
N LEU A 78 -13.79 8.03 -36.42
CA LEU A 78 -13.18 6.90 -35.68
C LEU A 78 -11.90 7.29 -34.95
N LYS A 79 -11.02 8.06 -35.60
CA LYS A 79 -9.78 8.53 -34.98
C LYS A 79 -10.04 9.42 -33.77
N PHE A 80 -11.05 10.29 -33.86
CA PHE A 80 -11.47 11.16 -32.77
C PHE A 80 -12.09 10.36 -31.62
N ASP A 81 -12.96 9.39 -31.93
CA ASP A 81 -13.59 8.52 -30.93
C ASP A 81 -12.53 7.72 -30.15
N LEU A 82 -11.56 7.12 -30.84
CA LEU A 82 -10.47 6.38 -30.21
C LEU A 82 -9.53 7.29 -29.42
N ALA A 83 -9.28 8.52 -29.89
CA ALA A 83 -8.47 9.51 -29.17
C ALA A 83 -9.14 9.93 -27.85
N ILE A 84 -10.46 10.13 -27.84
CA ILE A 84 -11.21 10.43 -26.62
C ILE A 84 -11.14 9.26 -25.64
N ILE A 85 -11.35 8.03 -26.12
CA ILE A 85 -11.24 6.82 -25.27
C ILE A 85 -9.85 6.76 -24.63
N GLY A 86 -8.79 6.89 -25.43
CA GLY A 86 -7.41 6.87 -24.94
C GLY A 86 -7.09 8.01 -23.98
N LEU A 87 -7.62 9.22 -24.22
CA LEU A 87 -7.43 10.37 -23.34
C LEU A 87 -8.10 10.16 -21.98
N ILE A 88 -9.33 9.67 -21.96
CA ILE A 88 -10.06 9.38 -20.71
C ILE A 88 -9.32 8.30 -19.90
N GLN A 89 -8.84 7.24 -20.56
CA GLN A 89 -8.04 6.21 -19.92
C GLN A 89 -6.72 6.76 -19.37
N LEU A 90 -6.02 7.60 -20.13
CA LEU A 90 -4.80 8.24 -19.66
C LEU A 90 -5.05 9.10 -18.42
N ILE A 91 -6.13 9.89 -18.40
CA ILE A 91 -6.52 10.69 -17.23
C ILE A 91 -6.82 9.79 -16.03
N ALA A 92 -7.58 8.71 -16.24
CA ALA A 92 -7.91 7.75 -15.18
C ALA A 92 -6.65 7.05 -14.64
N LEU A 93 -5.72 6.67 -15.51
CA LEU A 93 -4.43 6.07 -15.15
C LEU A 93 -3.58 7.03 -14.31
N ILE A 94 -3.46 8.29 -14.75
CA ILE A 94 -2.71 9.33 -14.03
C ILE A 94 -3.33 9.56 -12.65
N TYR A 95 -4.66 9.66 -12.58
CA TYR A 95 -5.37 9.83 -11.31
C TYR A 95 -5.14 8.64 -10.38
N GLY A 96 -5.28 7.40 -10.86
CA GLY A 96 -5.03 6.20 -10.06
C GLY A 96 -3.60 6.11 -9.54
N LEU A 97 -2.61 6.44 -10.39
CA LEU A 97 -1.21 6.54 -9.97
C LEU A 97 -0.99 7.62 -8.91
N TYR A 98 -1.55 8.81 -9.12
CA TYR A 98 -1.45 9.92 -8.16
C TYR A 98 -2.04 9.52 -6.79
N SER A 99 -3.24 8.93 -6.78
CA SER A 99 -3.87 8.42 -5.56
C SER A 99 -3.00 7.39 -4.86
N MET A 100 -2.36 6.47 -5.60
CA MET A 100 -1.44 5.50 -5.04
C MET A 100 -0.16 6.12 -4.49
N VAL A 101 0.40 7.15 -5.13
CA VAL A 101 1.57 7.86 -4.59
C VAL A 101 1.22 8.59 -3.30
N PHE A 102 0.06 9.24 -3.26
CA PHE A 102 -0.42 9.98 -2.10
C PHE A 102 -0.69 9.05 -0.89
N ALA A 103 -1.25 7.87 -1.15
CA ALA A 103 -1.57 6.86 -0.13
C ALA A 103 -0.43 5.86 0.16
N LYS A 104 0.78 6.07 -0.39
CA LYS A 104 1.89 5.12 -0.20
C LYS A 104 2.31 5.05 1.27
N PRO A 105 2.76 3.89 1.77
CA PRO A 105 3.32 3.79 3.11
C PRO A 105 4.58 4.66 3.20
N CYS A 106 4.62 5.54 4.21
CA CYS A 106 5.78 6.39 4.48
C CYS A 106 6.50 5.91 5.75
N TRP A 107 5.78 5.70 6.85
CA TRP A 107 6.39 5.35 8.13
C TRP A 107 5.80 4.08 8.71
N ILE A 108 6.63 3.31 9.41
CA ILE A 108 6.22 2.21 10.27
C ILE A 108 6.67 2.55 11.69
N VAL A 109 5.73 3.00 12.51
CA VAL A 109 6.06 3.69 13.77
C VAL A 109 5.67 2.82 14.96
N PHE A 110 6.63 2.47 15.80
CA PHE A 110 6.35 1.81 17.07
C PHE A 110 5.70 2.79 18.05
N ASN A 111 4.46 2.53 18.43
CA ASN A 111 3.71 3.30 19.40
C ASN A 111 3.22 2.38 20.52
N GLN A 112 3.86 2.53 21.68
CA GLN A 112 3.60 1.80 22.93
C GLN A 112 3.76 0.27 22.85
N ASN A 113 2.88 -0.43 22.15
CA ASN A 113 2.81 -1.90 22.10
C ASN A 113 2.63 -2.47 20.68
N LYS A 114 2.55 -1.62 19.66
CA LYS A 114 2.33 -2.02 18.27
C LYS A 114 3.10 -1.10 17.33
N PHE A 115 3.32 -1.57 16.12
CA PHE A 115 3.66 -0.69 15.01
C PHE A 115 2.38 -0.15 14.37
N GLU A 116 2.43 1.07 13.87
CA GLU A 116 1.39 1.71 13.08
C GLU A 116 1.96 2.07 11.70
N LEU A 117 1.26 1.67 10.64
CA LEU A 117 1.57 2.08 9.28
C LEU A 117 0.97 3.46 9.03
N ILE A 118 1.82 4.41 8.69
CA ILE A 118 1.43 5.78 8.37
C ILE A 118 1.65 6.03 6.88
N GLN A 119 0.57 6.30 6.17
CA GLN A 119 0.65 6.75 4.78
C GLN A 119 1.17 8.18 4.72
N CYS A 120 1.79 8.56 3.59
CA CYS A 120 2.31 9.92 3.43
C CYS A 120 1.20 10.98 3.55
N SER A 121 -0.02 10.67 3.12
CA SER A 121 -1.23 11.49 3.24
C SER A 121 -1.74 11.68 4.68
N GLN A 122 -1.28 10.87 5.64
CA GLN A 122 -1.79 10.85 7.01
C GLN A 122 -0.91 11.59 8.01
N ILE A 123 0.19 12.17 7.55
CA ILE A 123 1.12 12.94 8.38
C ILE A 123 0.44 14.25 8.78
N VAL A 124 0.46 14.55 10.08
CA VAL A 124 -0.14 15.76 10.68
C VAL A 124 0.93 16.51 11.46
N GLY A 125 0.87 17.84 11.44
CA GLY A 125 1.79 18.70 12.19
C GLY A 125 2.79 19.43 11.30
N ASP A 126 3.54 20.34 11.91
CA ASP A 126 4.61 21.04 11.21
C ASP A 126 5.78 20.07 11.03
N THR A 127 6.02 19.66 9.79
CA THR A 127 7.15 18.78 9.49
C THR A 127 8.47 19.44 9.84
N GLY A 128 8.61 20.79 9.82
CA GLY A 128 9.73 21.63 10.30
C GLY A 128 11.16 21.29 9.84
N LYS A 129 11.34 20.09 9.30
CA LYS A 129 12.52 19.35 8.92
C LYS A 129 12.11 18.66 7.63
N SER A 130 12.85 18.92 6.56
CA SER A 130 12.73 18.25 5.26
C SER A 130 12.78 16.72 5.36
N ASP A 131 13.32 16.20 6.47
CA ASP A 131 13.62 14.78 6.70
C ASP A 131 12.40 13.87 6.80
N TYR A 132 11.18 14.43 6.87
CA TYR A 132 9.95 13.64 6.98
C TYR A 132 9.20 13.46 5.66
N GLN A 133 9.63 14.16 4.59
CA GLN A 133 9.13 13.92 3.24
C GLN A 133 9.99 12.87 2.56
N LEU A 134 9.51 11.63 2.56
CA LEU A 134 10.20 10.54 1.87
C LEU A 134 10.11 10.74 0.36
N ALA A 135 11.24 10.56 -0.32
CA ALA A 135 11.26 10.56 -1.77
C ALA A 135 10.34 9.45 -2.32
N LEU A 136 9.90 9.60 -3.57
CA LEU A 136 9.01 8.64 -4.23
C LEU A 136 9.56 7.19 -4.19
N PHE A 137 10.88 7.07 -4.27
CA PHE A 137 11.60 5.79 -4.35
C PHE A 137 12.08 5.26 -2.98
N GLU A 138 11.85 6.00 -1.91
CA GLU A 138 12.26 5.56 -0.58
C GLU A 138 11.27 4.58 0.02
N ARG A 139 11.83 3.53 0.62
CA ARG A 139 11.06 2.54 1.37
C ARG A 139 10.57 3.15 2.69
N PRO A 140 9.49 2.58 3.27
CA PRO A 140 9.03 3.05 4.56
C PRO A 140 10.10 2.91 5.62
N ILE A 141 10.28 3.96 6.42
CA ILE A 141 11.29 4.00 7.48
C ILE A 141 10.65 3.64 8.81
N PHE A 142 11.37 2.85 9.60
CA PHE A 142 10.96 2.53 10.97
C PHE A 142 11.35 3.66 11.94
N ARG A 143 10.39 4.07 12.75
CA ARG A 143 10.54 5.05 13.83
C ARG A 143 9.81 4.57 15.07
N ALA A 144 9.98 5.28 16.17
CA ALA A 144 9.17 5.09 17.36
C ALA A 144 8.66 6.42 17.88
N VAL A 145 7.58 6.38 18.65
CA VAL A 145 7.08 7.50 19.43
C VAL A 145 7.53 7.34 20.87
N MET A 146 8.08 8.40 21.44
CA MET A 146 8.26 8.56 22.88
C MET A 146 7.38 9.71 23.37
N LEU A 147 6.59 9.43 24.41
CA LEU A 147 5.86 10.48 25.12
C LEU A 147 6.86 11.43 25.79
N SER A 148 6.44 12.69 25.95
CA SER A 148 7.20 13.67 26.71
C SER A 148 7.46 13.18 28.14
N GLN A 149 8.64 13.51 28.66
CA GLN A 149 8.97 13.29 30.07
C GLN A 149 8.33 14.35 30.98
N ASP A 150 7.87 15.47 30.42
CA ASP A 150 7.08 16.47 31.15
C ASP A 150 5.66 15.94 31.37
N PRO A 151 5.19 15.81 32.63
CA PRO A 151 3.85 15.32 32.94
C PRO A 151 2.72 16.11 32.28
N LYS A 152 2.86 17.43 32.13
CA LYS A 152 1.83 18.28 31.51
C LYS A 152 1.72 17.98 30.01
N LEU A 153 2.84 18.04 29.30
CA LEU A 153 2.89 17.75 27.87
C LEU A 153 2.49 16.31 27.56
N LYS A 154 2.91 15.36 28.40
CA LYS A 154 2.48 13.96 28.28
C LYS A 154 0.96 13.81 28.39
N SER A 155 0.36 14.47 29.38
CA SER A 155 -1.10 14.44 29.56
C SER A 155 -1.82 15.08 28.37
N GLU A 156 -1.27 16.16 27.83
CA GLU A 156 -1.79 16.84 26.63
C GLU A 156 -1.71 15.94 25.39
N GLN A 157 -0.57 15.29 25.15
CA GLN A 157 -0.37 14.35 24.05
C GLN A 157 -1.39 13.19 24.08
N VAL A 158 -1.56 12.58 25.26
CA VAL A 158 -2.52 11.47 25.44
C VAL A 158 -3.96 11.97 25.27
N PHE A 159 -4.29 13.14 25.82
CA PHE A 159 -5.63 13.70 25.71
C PHE A 159 -5.98 14.10 24.27
N ASP A 160 -5.03 14.71 23.54
CA ASP A 160 -5.20 15.08 22.14
C ASP A 160 -5.40 13.85 21.24
N GLU A 161 -4.62 12.79 21.43
CA GLU A 161 -4.79 11.53 20.68
C GLU A 161 -6.20 10.93 20.90
N VAL A 162 -6.70 10.95 22.14
CA VAL A 162 -8.04 10.46 22.47
C VAL A 162 -9.14 11.35 21.89
N LEU A 163 -8.99 12.67 21.96
CA LEU A 163 -10.03 13.62 21.55
C LEU A 163 -10.10 13.78 20.02
N SER A 164 -8.93 13.91 19.38
CA SER A 164 -8.82 14.11 17.93
C SER A 164 -8.93 12.80 17.13
N GLY A 165 -8.63 11.67 17.78
CA GLY A 165 -8.46 10.37 17.11
C GLY A 165 -7.20 10.28 16.25
N ILE A 166 -6.32 11.29 16.28
CA ILE A 166 -5.07 11.32 15.55
C ILE A 166 -3.98 10.68 16.41
N SER A 167 -3.40 9.59 15.91
CA SER A 167 -2.33 8.88 16.62
C SER A 167 -1.09 9.77 16.75
N LEU A 168 -0.38 9.67 17.89
CA LEU A 168 0.93 10.31 18.02
C LEU A 168 1.93 9.81 16.97
N ALA A 169 1.71 8.61 16.42
CA ALA A 169 2.47 8.07 15.30
C ALA A 169 2.27 8.86 14.00
N GLN A 170 1.22 9.67 13.86
CA GLN A 170 0.99 10.53 12.69
C GLN A 170 1.72 11.87 12.77
N ARG A 171 2.38 12.16 13.90
CA ARG A 171 3.02 13.42 14.24
C ARG A 171 4.56 13.26 14.29
N PRO A 172 5.28 13.60 13.22
CA PRO A 172 6.72 13.32 13.11
C PRO A 172 7.59 14.04 14.15
N GLU A 173 7.09 15.10 14.77
CA GLU A 173 7.71 15.79 15.89
C GLU A 173 7.96 14.88 17.10
N ASN A 174 7.21 13.78 17.22
CA ASN A 174 7.36 12.79 18.28
C ASN A 174 8.32 11.64 17.91
N TYR A 175 8.88 11.64 16.70
CA TYR A 175 9.68 10.52 16.21
C TYR A 175 11.07 10.48 16.83
N VAL A 176 11.43 9.29 17.27
CA VAL A 176 12.79 8.93 17.67
C VAL A 176 13.26 7.71 16.87
N ASP A 177 14.57 7.48 16.86
CA ASP A 177 15.14 6.27 16.29
C ASP A 177 14.63 5.03 17.01
N LEU A 178 14.35 3.97 16.24
CA LEU A 178 13.83 2.71 16.77
C LEU A 178 14.77 2.10 17.83
N SER A 179 16.08 2.31 17.68
CA SER A 179 17.10 1.83 18.62
C SER A 179 16.91 2.36 20.04
N LYS A 180 16.28 3.53 20.23
CA LYS A 180 16.00 4.11 21.55
C LYS A 180 14.88 3.40 22.31
N VAL A 181 14.08 2.56 21.64
CA VAL A 181 12.95 1.83 22.25
C VAL A 181 13.13 0.31 22.19
N THR A 182 14.35 -0.18 21.97
CA THR A 182 14.65 -1.61 21.80
C THR A 182 14.11 -2.45 22.94
N GLU A 183 14.41 -2.09 24.19
CA GLU A 183 13.93 -2.80 25.39
C GLU A 183 12.40 -2.90 25.44
N LYS A 184 11.72 -1.80 25.06
CA LYS A 184 10.26 -1.76 25.02
C LYS A 184 9.69 -2.65 23.91
N ILE A 185 10.34 -2.71 22.75
CA ILE A 185 9.96 -3.66 21.69
C ILE A 185 10.10 -5.10 22.20
N GLN A 186 11.17 -5.42 22.92
CA GLN A 186 11.40 -6.77 23.47
C GLN A 186 10.36 -7.15 24.52
N GLU A 187 9.98 -6.19 25.37
CA GLU A 187 8.94 -6.37 26.39
C GLU A 187 7.57 -6.65 25.74
N GLN A 188 7.20 -5.87 24.72
CA GLN A 188 5.89 -5.95 24.06
C GLN A 188 5.81 -7.05 23.00
N ALA A 189 6.96 -7.60 22.59
CA ALA A 189 7.06 -8.67 21.61
C ALA A 189 6.44 -9.98 22.10
N GLN A 190 5.47 -10.48 21.34
CA GLN A 190 4.71 -11.70 21.61
C GLN A 190 5.33 -12.91 20.92
N SER A 191 5.14 -14.12 21.46
CA SER A 191 5.66 -15.35 20.82
C SER A 191 5.03 -15.55 19.44
N VAL A 192 5.83 -15.85 18.42
CA VAL A 192 5.36 -16.18 17.07
C VAL A 192 4.38 -17.38 17.04
N MET A 193 4.39 -18.22 18.08
CA MET A 193 3.43 -19.33 18.21
C MET A 193 1.98 -18.84 18.28
N LEU A 194 1.74 -17.65 18.83
CA LEU A 194 0.39 -17.07 18.93
C LEU A 194 -0.22 -16.80 17.55
N LEU A 195 0.60 -16.55 16.51
CA LEU A 195 0.11 -16.30 15.15
C LEU A 195 -0.71 -17.47 14.60
N LYS A 196 -0.46 -18.70 15.05
CA LYS A 196 -1.24 -19.89 14.66
C LYS A 196 -2.69 -19.86 15.18
N GLN A 197 -3.00 -19.03 16.17
CA GLN A 197 -4.38 -18.86 16.65
C GLN A 197 -5.22 -17.97 15.74
N TYR A 198 -4.56 -17.10 14.96
CA TYR A 198 -5.21 -16.10 14.10
C TYR A 198 -5.06 -16.41 12.61
N ASN A 199 -4.16 -17.33 12.26
CA ASN A 199 -3.80 -17.66 10.89
C ASN A 199 -3.76 -19.16 10.67
N ASN A 200 -3.76 -19.57 9.40
CA ASN A 200 -3.53 -20.96 9.03
C ASN A 200 -2.12 -21.41 9.49
N ALA A 201 -2.04 -22.47 10.31
CA ALA A 201 -0.78 -22.94 10.87
C ALA A 201 0.29 -23.28 9.81
N LYS A 202 -0.10 -23.89 8.68
CA LYS A 202 0.84 -24.22 7.60
C LYS A 202 1.42 -22.97 6.94
N GLN A 203 0.60 -21.93 6.80
CA GLN A 203 1.06 -20.63 6.27
C GLN A 203 2.05 -19.97 7.23
N VAL A 204 1.76 -19.98 8.53
CA VAL A 204 2.66 -19.46 9.57
C VAL A 204 4.01 -20.19 9.50
N ASP A 205 4.00 -21.52 9.51
CA ASP A 205 5.22 -22.33 9.46
C ASP A 205 6.04 -22.08 8.17
N SER A 206 5.37 -21.96 7.03
CA SER A 206 6.01 -21.63 5.76
C SER A 206 6.70 -20.26 5.78
N ILE A 207 6.06 -19.25 6.38
CA ILE A 207 6.63 -17.90 6.49
C ILE A 207 7.79 -17.88 7.49
N LEU A 208 7.62 -18.46 8.68
CA LEU A 208 8.65 -18.47 9.72
C LEU A 208 9.90 -19.25 9.28
N SER A 209 9.76 -20.29 8.44
CA SER A 209 10.92 -21.01 7.88
C SER A 209 11.86 -20.13 7.05
N LYS A 210 11.36 -19.02 6.47
CA LYS A 210 12.16 -18.04 5.72
C LYS A 210 12.90 -17.06 6.63
N TYR A 211 12.51 -16.98 7.90
CA TYR A 211 13.00 -16.02 8.89
C TYR A 211 13.28 -16.72 10.23
N PRO A 212 14.21 -17.70 10.27
CA PRO A 212 14.49 -18.48 11.49
C PRO A 212 14.96 -17.62 12.68
N GLN A 213 15.47 -16.42 12.42
CA GLN A 213 15.89 -15.45 13.43
C GLN A 213 14.72 -14.71 14.12
N ALA A 214 13.49 -14.86 13.65
CA ALA A 214 12.31 -14.23 14.22
C ALA A 214 11.69 -15.11 15.31
N THR A 215 11.99 -14.80 16.56
CA THR A 215 11.49 -15.55 17.74
C THR A 215 10.20 -14.95 18.32
N SER A 216 9.89 -13.70 17.96
CA SER A 216 8.69 -12.99 18.42
C SER A 216 8.08 -12.13 17.32
N PHE A 217 6.93 -11.53 17.59
CA PHE A 217 6.33 -10.54 16.72
C PHE A 217 5.73 -9.38 17.51
N VAL A 218 5.57 -8.25 16.84
CA VAL A 218 4.77 -7.11 17.29
C VAL A 218 3.70 -6.86 16.23
N PRO A 219 2.43 -6.59 16.62
CA PRO A 219 1.39 -6.27 15.67
C PRO A 219 1.71 -5.01 14.84
N LEU A 220 1.31 -5.01 13.56
CA LEU A 220 1.30 -3.82 12.70
C LEU A 220 -0.15 -3.43 12.41
N LYS A 221 -0.61 -2.36 13.04
CA LYS A 221 -1.89 -1.74 12.68
C LYS A 221 -1.75 -1.02 11.34
N ALA A 222 -2.64 -1.30 10.40
CA ALA A 222 -2.65 -0.66 9.09
C ALA A 222 -4.05 -0.14 8.72
N ASN A 223 -4.17 0.52 7.57
CA ASN A 223 -5.42 1.17 7.17
C ASN A 223 -6.52 0.20 6.77
N ALA A 224 -6.16 -0.87 6.06
CA ALA A 224 -7.11 -1.84 5.51
C ALA A 224 -6.98 -3.20 6.19
N VAL A 225 -5.76 -3.72 6.29
CA VAL A 225 -5.50 -5.07 6.80
C VAL A 225 -4.29 -5.06 7.71
N ASP A 226 -4.49 -5.37 8.98
CA ASP A 226 -3.42 -5.45 9.97
C ASP A 226 -2.45 -6.58 9.64
N MET A 227 -1.17 -6.32 9.88
CA MET A 227 -0.06 -7.19 9.51
C MET A 227 0.77 -7.55 10.74
N THR A 228 1.82 -8.34 10.53
CA THR A 228 2.73 -8.77 11.59
C THR A 228 4.13 -8.26 11.31
N VAL A 229 4.77 -7.62 12.30
CA VAL A 229 6.21 -7.33 12.28
C VAL A 229 6.92 -8.45 13.02
N LEU A 230 7.67 -9.28 12.31
CA LEU A 230 8.55 -10.28 12.90
C LEU A 230 9.75 -9.60 13.56
N ILE A 231 10.04 -10.02 14.79
CA ILE A 231 11.07 -9.44 15.65
C ILE A 231 12.04 -10.54 16.09
N ASN A 232 13.34 -10.24 16.06
CA ASN A 232 14.32 -11.01 16.80
C ASN A 232 14.27 -10.54 18.26
N LYS A 233 13.70 -11.35 19.17
CA LYS A 233 13.47 -10.92 20.55
C LYS A 233 14.77 -10.61 21.30
N ASP A 234 15.85 -11.35 21.02
CA ASP A 234 17.11 -11.20 21.76
C ASP A 234 17.79 -9.86 21.44
N LYS A 235 17.63 -9.38 20.21
CA LYS A 235 18.19 -8.09 19.74
C LYS A 235 17.20 -6.93 19.74
N GLY A 236 15.89 -7.21 19.83
CA GLY A 236 14.83 -6.22 19.65
C GLY A 236 14.76 -5.63 18.23
N GLU A 237 15.30 -6.34 17.24
CA GLU A 237 15.41 -5.88 15.85
C GLU A 237 14.22 -6.33 15.00
N VAL A 238 13.81 -5.46 14.08
CA VAL A 238 12.81 -5.80 13.06
C VAL A 238 13.45 -6.72 12.01
N VAL A 239 12.84 -7.90 11.83
CA VAL A 239 13.25 -8.87 10.82
C VAL A 239 12.51 -8.65 9.52
N LYS A 240 11.17 -8.64 9.57
CA LYS A 240 10.33 -8.53 8.37
C LYS A 240 8.86 -8.20 8.70
N ILE A 241 8.21 -7.42 7.84
CA ILE A 241 6.74 -7.33 7.82
C ILE A 241 6.18 -8.48 6.96
N VAL A 242 5.26 -9.26 7.51
CA VAL A 242 4.67 -10.42 6.85
C VAL A 242 3.14 -10.35 6.83
N ASP A 243 2.55 -11.00 5.82
CA ASP A 243 1.10 -11.08 5.63
C ASP A 243 0.49 -12.16 6.54
N LEU A 244 0.54 -11.90 7.84
CA LEU A 244 -0.07 -12.67 8.91
C LEU A 244 -0.84 -11.72 9.83
N ARG A 245 -2.00 -12.16 10.30
CA ARG A 245 -2.84 -11.39 11.23
C ARG A 245 -2.32 -11.49 12.65
N PRO A 246 -2.12 -10.36 13.34
CA PRO A 246 -1.63 -10.36 14.72
C PRO A 246 -2.73 -10.62 15.77
N TRP A 247 -4.00 -10.62 15.36
CA TRP A 247 -5.20 -10.84 16.17
C TRP A 247 -6.37 -11.35 15.31
N LYS A 248 -7.51 -11.68 15.94
CA LYS A 248 -8.77 -12.01 15.25
C LYS A 248 -9.45 -10.79 14.66
#